data_AF-A0A163EJL0-F1
#
_entry.id   AF-A0A163EJL0-F1
#
_cell.length_a   1.000
_cell.length_b   1.000
_cell.length_c   1.000
_cell.angle_alpha   90.00
_cell.angle_beta   90.00
_cell.angle_gamma   90.00
#
_symmetry.space_group_name_H-M   'P 1'
#
loop_
_entity.id
_entity.type
_entity.pdbx_description
1 polymer ?
#
loop_
_entity_poly.entity_id
_entity_poly.type
_entity_poly.pdbx_seq_one_letter_code
_entity_poly.pdbx_strand_id
1 'polypeptide(L)'
;MFRSLVFKSPRGTQSLGTQKNGLPFFDADQFSNLLIKEGFSPAQSRTVIHALDDVVNESIITTSSDLVTKDDQQKTIQGFKQNFSRLKSEIQQKERRDVDEIKTMNDQLKSEIAKLRKSLQQEIVRSQAGVRLDLNLEKGRIRDESINQHKRLEKTDQKMEEEIKALRGQMRGIKLQILQYLMGTITGGGTLVLGYIHFAS
;
A
#
# COMPACT_ATOMS: atom_id res chain seq x y z
N MET A 1 -16.30 16.82 -18.76
CA MET A 1 -16.40 18.19 -19.33
C MET A 1 -15.03 18.86 -19.30
N PHE A 2 -14.17 18.62 -20.29
CA PHE A 2 -12.91 19.36 -20.43
C PHE A 2 -12.98 20.21 -21.69
N ARG A 3 -12.97 21.54 -21.49
CA ARG A 3 -13.04 22.56 -22.55
C ARG A 3 -11.79 22.47 -23.43
N SER A 4 -12.00 22.32 -24.73
CA SER A 4 -10.95 22.39 -25.74
C SER A 4 -10.34 23.79 -25.77
N LEU A 5 -9.06 23.91 -25.42
CA LEU A 5 -8.25 25.10 -25.73
C LEU A 5 -7.92 25.06 -27.22
N VAL A 6 -8.74 25.75 -28.01
CA VAL A 6 -8.47 26.02 -29.43
C VAL A 6 -7.33 27.04 -29.50
N PHE A 7 -6.12 26.55 -29.74
CA PHE A 7 -4.96 27.38 -30.03
C PHE A 7 -5.12 27.96 -31.45
N LYS A 8 -5.62 29.20 -31.53
CA LYS A 8 -5.81 29.94 -32.78
C LYS A 8 -4.42 30.28 -33.35
N SER A 9 -4.04 29.59 -34.41
CA SER A 9 -2.81 29.88 -35.17
C SER A 9 -2.92 31.30 -35.79
N PRO A 10 -1.92 32.19 -35.61
CA PRO A 10 -1.92 33.46 -36.31
C PRO A 10 -1.60 33.23 -37.79
N ARG A 11 -2.66 33.17 -38.62
CA ARG A 11 -2.52 33.41 -40.07
C ARG A 11 -2.40 34.91 -40.28
N GLY A 12 -1.25 35.32 -40.75
CA GLY A 12 -0.93 36.69 -41.12
C GLY A 12 0.37 36.71 -41.89
N THR A 13 0.44 35.97 -42.99
CA THR A 13 1.41 36.24 -44.05
C THR A 13 1.03 37.59 -44.68
N GLN A 14 1.44 38.68 -44.05
CA GLN A 14 1.55 39.95 -44.75
C GLN A 14 2.78 39.81 -45.65
N SER A 15 2.52 39.76 -46.96
CA SER A 15 3.55 40.04 -47.95
C SER A 15 4.06 41.46 -47.69
N LEU A 16 5.20 41.59 -47.01
CA LEU A 16 5.93 42.84 -47.04
C LEU A 16 6.40 43.03 -48.47
N GLY A 17 5.70 43.91 -49.18
CA GLY A 17 6.16 44.43 -50.45
C GLY A 17 7.61 44.86 -50.28
N THR A 18 8.47 44.34 -51.14
CA THR A 18 9.84 44.81 -51.33
C THR A 18 9.77 46.24 -51.83
N GLN A 19 9.59 47.19 -50.92
CA GLN A 19 9.99 48.57 -51.15
C GLN A 19 11.52 48.51 -51.27
N LYS A 20 12.02 48.46 -52.51
CA LYS A 20 13.40 48.86 -52.81
C LYS A 20 13.50 50.33 -52.41
N ASN A 21 13.73 50.58 -51.13
CA ASN A 21 14.27 51.85 -50.70
C ASN A 21 15.67 51.89 -51.31
N GLY A 22 15.81 52.63 -52.41
CA GLY A 22 17.12 53.01 -52.90
C GLY A 22 17.84 53.65 -51.73
N LEU A 23 18.93 53.00 -51.29
CA LEU A 23 19.81 53.57 -50.28
C LEU A 23 20.16 55.01 -50.74
N PRO A 24 20.16 56.00 -49.84
CA PRO A 24 20.63 57.34 -50.18
C PRO A 24 22.05 57.21 -50.75
N PHE A 25 22.19 57.45 -52.05
CA PHE A 25 23.49 57.41 -52.71
C PHE A 25 24.28 58.65 -52.26
N PHE A 26 25.49 58.44 -51.76
CA PHE A 26 26.36 59.54 -51.37
C PHE A 26 26.77 60.33 -52.62
N ASP A 27 26.31 61.57 -52.73
CA ASP A 27 26.65 62.46 -53.84
C ASP A 27 28.02 63.12 -53.59
N ALA A 28 29.05 62.49 -54.14
CA ALA A 28 30.43 62.95 -54.02
C ALA A 28 30.67 64.33 -54.67
N ASP A 29 29.92 64.67 -55.73
CA ASP A 29 30.07 65.94 -56.44
C ASP A 29 29.44 67.09 -55.65
N GLN A 30 28.27 66.85 -55.05
CA GLN A 30 27.63 67.81 -54.15
C GLN A 30 28.49 68.08 -52.92
N PHE A 31 29.07 67.03 -52.32
CA PHE A 31 29.93 67.14 -51.15
C PHE A 31 31.27 67.84 -51.48
N SER A 32 31.85 67.54 -52.65
CA SER A 32 33.05 68.22 -53.16
C SER A 32 32.84 69.72 -53.32
N ASN A 33 31.72 70.14 -53.92
CA ASN A 33 31.39 71.54 -54.10
C ASN A 33 31.17 72.30 -52.78
N LEU A 34 30.67 71.62 -51.75
CA LEU A 34 30.56 72.17 -50.39
C LEU A 34 31.94 72.38 -49.75
N LEU A 35 32.83 71.40 -49.84
CA LEU A 35 34.20 71.53 -49.33
C LEU A 35 34.96 72.67 -50.01
N ILE A 36 34.80 72.83 -51.33
CA ILE A 36 35.40 73.93 -52.08
C ILE A 36 34.86 75.29 -51.61
N LYS A 37 33.56 75.40 -51.30
CA LYS A 37 32.96 76.63 -50.75
C LYS A 37 33.49 76.97 -49.36
N GLU A 38 33.82 75.96 -48.56
CA GLU A 38 34.42 76.11 -47.23
C GLU A 38 35.95 76.35 -47.27
N GLY A 39 36.53 76.56 -48.46
CA GLY A 39 37.92 76.98 -48.62
C GLY A 39 38.91 75.85 -48.90
N PHE A 40 38.45 74.62 -49.16
CA PHE A 40 39.32 73.51 -49.56
C PHE A 40 39.67 73.59 -51.05
N SER A 41 40.89 73.19 -51.41
CA SER A 41 41.25 73.01 -52.82
C SER A 41 40.51 71.81 -53.43
N PRO A 42 40.35 71.74 -54.76
CA PRO A 42 39.73 70.59 -55.42
C PRO A 42 40.43 69.26 -55.13
N ALA A 43 41.76 69.28 -54.93
CA ALA A 43 42.54 68.11 -54.58
C ALA A 43 42.27 67.64 -53.14
N GLN A 44 42.27 68.58 -52.17
CA GLN A 44 41.97 68.27 -50.77
C GLN A 44 40.53 67.75 -50.59
N SER A 45 39.57 68.33 -51.31
CA SER A 45 38.18 67.89 -51.27
C SER A 45 38.02 66.43 -51.73
N ARG A 46 38.75 66.04 -52.79
CA ARG A 46 38.82 64.64 -53.25
C ARG A 46 39.45 63.71 -52.23
N THR A 47 40.53 64.13 -51.57
CA THR A 47 41.18 63.33 -50.52
C THR A 47 40.25 63.07 -49.33
N VAL A 48 39.51 64.09 -48.89
CA VAL A 48 38.53 63.96 -47.80
C VAL A 48 37.39 63.01 -48.19
N ILE A 49 36.88 63.11 -49.43
CA ILE A 49 35.87 62.18 -49.95
C ILE A 49 36.37 60.74 -49.94
N HIS A 50 37.60 60.49 -50.39
CA HIS A 50 38.18 59.14 -50.37
C HIS A 50 38.34 58.57 -48.96
N ALA A 51 38.84 59.38 -48.02
CA ALA A 51 38.95 58.95 -46.63
C ALA A 51 37.58 58.63 -46.00
N LEU A 52 36.53 59.39 -46.38
CA LEU A 52 35.17 59.14 -45.92
C LEU A 52 34.60 57.85 -46.52
N ASP A 53 34.84 57.61 -47.81
CA ASP A 53 34.43 56.38 -48.51
C ASP A 53 35.07 55.14 -47.87
N ASP A 54 36.37 55.21 -47.54
CA ASP A 54 37.09 54.12 -46.86
C ASP A 54 36.48 53.83 -45.47
N VAL A 55 36.22 54.85 -44.66
CA VAL A 55 35.63 54.69 -43.30
C VAL A 55 34.19 54.20 -43.37
N VAL A 56 33.39 54.67 -44.34
CA VAL A 56 32.01 54.22 -44.53
C VAL A 56 31.98 52.76 -45.01
N ASN A 57 32.85 52.38 -45.94
CA ASN A 57 32.96 51.00 -46.41
C ASN A 57 33.41 50.07 -45.27
N GLU A 58 34.40 50.46 -44.48
CA GLU A 58 34.82 49.72 -43.28
C GLU A 58 33.65 49.59 -42.28
N SER A 59 32.95 50.69 -41.99
CA SER A 59 31.80 50.70 -41.07
C SER A 59 30.65 49.80 -41.55
N ILE A 60 30.35 49.79 -42.85
CA ILE A 60 29.33 48.91 -43.44
C ILE A 60 29.74 47.44 -43.29
N ILE A 61 30.99 47.11 -43.55
CA ILE A 61 31.50 45.73 -43.42
C ILE A 61 31.46 45.30 -41.94
N THR A 62 31.96 46.12 -41.02
CA THR A 62 31.97 45.84 -39.58
C THR A 62 30.56 45.72 -39.03
N THR A 63 29.64 46.63 -39.39
CA THR A 63 28.26 46.59 -38.88
C THR A 63 27.49 45.41 -39.49
N SER A 64 27.71 45.09 -40.77
CA SER A 64 27.02 43.99 -41.44
C SER A 64 27.58 42.61 -41.09
N SER A 65 28.82 42.53 -40.61
CA SER A 65 29.44 41.30 -40.10
C SER A 65 28.62 40.65 -38.98
N ASP A 66 28.03 41.47 -38.09
CA ASP A 66 27.27 40.99 -36.94
C ASP A 66 25.78 40.80 -37.25
N LEU A 67 25.33 41.21 -38.46
CA LEU A 67 23.95 41.04 -38.88
C LEU A 67 23.71 39.63 -39.42
N VAL A 68 22.64 39.00 -38.95
CA VAL A 68 22.18 37.71 -39.47
C VAL A 68 21.22 37.95 -40.64
N THR A 69 21.36 37.14 -41.69
CA THR A 69 20.45 37.19 -42.84
C THR A 69 19.02 36.79 -42.40
N LYS A 70 18.00 37.37 -43.06
CA LYS A 70 16.61 36.98 -42.79
C LYS A 70 16.36 35.48 -43.03
N ASP A 71 17.06 34.89 -43.99
CA ASP A 71 16.95 33.47 -44.30
C ASP A 71 17.49 32.59 -43.17
N ASP A 72 18.62 32.94 -42.56
CA ASP A 72 19.20 32.18 -41.44
C ASP A 72 18.38 32.36 -40.15
N GLN A 73 17.84 33.56 -39.92
CA GLN A 73 16.85 33.78 -38.86
C GLN A 73 15.61 32.89 -39.07
N GLN A 74 15.10 32.80 -40.31
CA GLN A 74 13.94 31.99 -40.64
C GLN A 74 14.21 30.49 -40.48
N LYS A 75 15.38 29.99 -40.89
CA LYS A 75 15.80 28.60 -40.65
C LYS A 75 15.85 28.29 -39.15
N THR A 76 16.43 29.18 -38.35
CA THR A 76 16.52 29.01 -36.89
C THR A 76 15.13 28.94 -36.25
N ILE A 77 14.22 29.83 -36.64
CA ILE A 77 12.83 29.81 -36.17
C ILE A 77 12.12 28.51 -36.58
N GLN A 78 12.34 28.02 -37.81
CA GLN A 78 11.78 26.74 -38.25
C GLN A 78 12.32 25.56 -37.43
N GLY A 79 13.62 25.58 -37.12
CA GLY A 79 14.25 24.61 -36.21
C GLY A 79 13.59 24.60 -34.83
N PHE A 80 13.39 25.78 -34.23
CA PHE A 80 12.67 25.89 -32.95
C PHE A 80 11.23 25.37 -33.04
N LYS A 81 10.50 25.68 -34.11
CA LYS A 81 9.13 25.17 -34.31
C LYS A 81 9.08 23.65 -34.42
N GLN A 82 10.03 23.05 -35.13
CA GLN A 82 10.13 21.60 -35.24
C GLN A 82 10.45 20.97 -33.88
N ASN A 83 11.44 21.51 -33.16
CA ASN A 83 11.81 21.03 -31.82
C ASN A 83 10.65 21.14 -30.83
N PHE A 84 9.92 22.26 -30.84
CA PHE A 84 8.75 22.46 -30.00
C PHE A 84 7.63 21.45 -30.34
N SER A 85 7.42 21.17 -31.62
CA SER A 85 6.42 20.18 -32.06
C SER A 85 6.80 18.76 -31.63
N ARG A 86 8.08 18.41 -31.72
CA ARG A 86 8.62 17.12 -31.22
C ARG A 86 8.46 17.00 -29.71
N LEU A 87 8.92 18.00 -28.95
CA LEU A 87 8.80 18.03 -27.49
C LEU A 87 7.35 17.89 -27.04
N LYS A 88 6.42 18.61 -27.70
CA LYS A 88 4.99 18.48 -27.41
C LYS A 88 4.47 17.07 -27.65
N SER A 89 4.89 16.42 -28.75
CA SER A 89 4.51 15.04 -29.06
C SER A 89 5.06 14.06 -28.03
N GLU A 90 6.32 14.23 -27.61
CA GLU A 90 6.95 13.40 -26.59
C GLU A 90 6.25 13.54 -25.24
N ILE A 91 5.92 14.76 -24.82
CA ILE A 91 5.18 15.03 -23.58
C ILE A 91 3.81 14.34 -23.63
N GLN A 92 3.05 14.53 -24.72
CA GLN A 92 1.73 13.91 -24.86
C GLN A 92 1.79 12.38 -24.89
N GLN A 93 2.82 11.81 -25.53
CA GLN A 93 3.01 10.37 -25.56
C GLN A 93 3.40 9.83 -24.18
N LYS A 94 4.29 10.53 -23.46
CA LYS A 94 4.69 10.16 -22.11
C LYS A 94 3.50 10.23 -21.14
N GLU A 95 2.75 11.34 -21.14
CA GLU A 95 1.58 11.51 -20.30
C GLU A 95 0.54 10.39 -20.53
N ARG A 96 0.28 10.03 -21.78
CA ARG A 96 -0.63 8.92 -22.10
C ARG A 96 -0.12 7.59 -21.55
N ARG A 97 1.17 7.29 -21.77
CA ARG A 97 1.80 6.06 -21.26
C ARG A 97 1.73 5.99 -19.74
N ASP A 98 2.12 7.06 -19.04
CA ASP A 98 2.12 7.12 -17.58
C ASP A 98 0.70 6.92 -17.03
N VAL A 99 -0.32 7.52 -17.66
CA VAL A 99 -1.72 7.34 -17.27
C VAL A 99 -2.19 5.89 -17.48
N ASP A 100 -1.85 5.28 -18.61
CA ASP A 100 -2.26 3.90 -18.92
C ASP A 100 -1.53 2.88 -18.03
N GLU A 101 -0.26 3.14 -17.71
CA GLU A 101 0.52 2.34 -16.76
C GLU A 101 -0.08 2.42 -15.36
N ILE A 102 -0.36 3.64 -14.86
CA ILE A 102 -0.99 3.82 -13.55
C ILE A 102 -2.35 3.14 -13.48
N LYS A 103 -3.18 3.24 -14.54
CA LYS A 103 -4.48 2.54 -14.58
C LYS A 103 -4.30 1.03 -14.51
N THR A 104 -3.37 0.49 -15.29
CA THR A 104 -3.08 -0.96 -15.30
C THR A 104 -2.62 -1.43 -13.93
N MET A 105 -1.69 -0.72 -13.30
CA MET A 105 -1.24 -1.03 -11.94
C MET A 105 -2.38 -0.92 -10.92
N ASN A 106 -3.25 0.08 -11.05
CA ASN A 106 -4.40 0.25 -10.16
C ASN A 106 -5.39 -0.92 -10.27
N ASP A 107 -5.69 -1.37 -11.49
CA ASP A 107 -6.58 -2.50 -11.73
C ASP A 107 -5.98 -3.83 -11.25
N GLN A 108 -4.66 -4.01 -11.41
CA GLN A 108 -3.93 -5.14 -10.83
C GLN A 108 -4.01 -5.12 -9.29
N LEU A 109 -3.70 -3.99 -8.65
CA LEU A 109 -3.80 -3.85 -7.19
C LEU A 109 -5.21 -4.11 -6.66
N LYS A 110 -6.25 -3.62 -7.35
CA LYS A 110 -7.65 -3.91 -7.00
C LYS A 110 -7.95 -5.41 -7.07
N SER A 111 -7.45 -6.09 -8.11
CA SER A 111 -7.60 -7.53 -8.29
C SER A 111 -6.91 -8.32 -7.17
N GLU A 112 -5.68 -7.93 -6.80
CA GLU A 112 -4.94 -8.52 -5.69
C GLU A 112 -5.64 -8.32 -4.35
N ILE A 113 -6.14 -7.12 -4.07
CA ILE A 113 -6.94 -6.83 -2.87
C ILE A 113 -8.19 -7.72 -2.82
N ALA A 114 -8.88 -7.91 -3.94
CA ALA A 114 -10.05 -8.79 -4.00
C ALA A 114 -9.69 -10.25 -3.70
N LYS A 115 -8.55 -10.74 -4.24
CA LYS A 115 -8.03 -12.09 -3.97
C LYS A 115 -7.66 -12.25 -2.49
N LEU A 116 -6.94 -11.30 -1.91
CA LEU A 116 -6.55 -11.31 -0.49
C LEU A 116 -7.77 -11.32 0.43
N ARG A 117 -8.77 -10.48 0.14
CA ARG A 117 -10.04 -10.46 0.90
C ARG A 117 -10.73 -11.82 0.87
N LYS A 118 -10.82 -12.46 -0.29
CA LYS A 118 -11.44 -13.79 -0.42
C LYS A 118 -10.66 -14.85 0.35
N SER A 119 -9.33 -14.85 0.25
CA SER A 119 -8.47 -15.79 0.98
C SER A 119 -8.65 -15.63 2.49
N LEU A 120 -8.63 -14.39 2.99
CA LEU A 120 -8.83 -14.10 4.41
C LEU A 120 -10.20 -14.57 4.90
N GLN A 121 -11.26 -14.33 4.13
CA GLN A 121 -12.59 -14.83 4.49
C GLN A 121 -12.64 -16.35 4.57
N GLN A 122 -12.02 -17.06 3.62
CA GLN A 122 -11.94 -18.51 3.64
C GLN A 122 -11.17 -19.02 4.87
N GLU A 123 -10.07 -18.35 5.23
CA GLU A 123 -9.25 -18.70 6.38
C GLU A 123 -10.00 -18.46 7.71
N ILE A 124 -10.73 -17.35 7.83
CA ILE A 124 -11.62 -17.09 8.97
C ILE A 124 -12.67 -18.19 9.12
N VAL A 125 -13.35 -18.55 8.03
CA VAL A 125 -14.39 -19.60 8.05
C VAL A 125 -13.77 -20.94 8.44
N ARG A 126 -12.62 -21.29 7.88
CA ARG A 126 -11.90 -22.52 8.21
C ARG A 126 -11.46 -22.56 9.67
N SER A 127 -10.88 -21.47 10.17
CA SER A 127 -10.46 -21.34 11.57
C SER A 127 -11.64 -21.46 12.52
N GLN A 128 -12.75 -20.77 12.22
CA GLN A 128 -13.97 -20.86 13.03
C GLN A 128 -14.58 -22.27 13.03
N ALA A 129 -14.57 -22.96 11.89
CA ALA A 129 -15.02 -24.35 11.81
C ALA A 129 -14.11 -25.28 12.65
N GLY A 130 -12.79 -25.06 12.61
CA GLY A 130 -11.82 -25.76 13.46
C GLY A 130 -12.12 -25.58 14.94
N VAL A 131 -12.24 -24.33 15.41
CA VAL A 131 -12.55 -24.03 16.82
C VAL A 131 -13.88 -24.65 17.24
N ARG A 132 -14.92 -24.60 16.40
CA ARG A 132 -16.20 -25.25 16.69
C ARG A 132 -16.06 -26.76 16.82
N LEU A 133 -15.27 -27.40 15.96
CA LEU A 133 -15.01 -28.83 16.04
C LEU A 133 -14.28 -29.19 17.34
N ASP A 134 -13.22 -28.45 17.66
CA ASP A 134 -12.43 -28.66 18.88
C ASP A 134 -13.31 -28.56 20.13
N LEU A 135 -14.16 -27.54 20.22
CA LEU A 135 -15.11 -27.37 21.32
C LEU A 135 -16.12 -28.52 21.41
N ASN A 136 -16.61 -29.02 20.28
CA ASN A 136 -17.56 -30.14 20.27
C ASN A 136 -16.88 -31.44 20.71
N LEU A 137 -15.64 -31.69 20.29
CA LEU A 137 -14.85 -32.84 20.72
C LEU A 137 -14.55 -32.76 22.21
N GLU A 138 -14.11 -31.61 22.71
CA GLU A 138 -13.81 -31.41 24.13
C GLU A 138 -15.07 -31.51 25.00
N LYS A 139 -16.20 -30.96 24.55
CA LYS A 139 -17.49 -31.14 25.22
C LYS A 139 -17.89 -32.61 25.30
N GLY A 140 -17.66 -33.38 24.22
CA GLY A 140 -17.85 -34.83 24.21
C GLY A 140 -16.96 -35.52 25.23
N ARG A 141 -15.67 -35.21 25.23
CA ARG A 141 -14.67 -35.75 26.17
C ARG A 141 -15.04 -35.50 27.63
N ILE A 142 -15.40 -34.25 27.97
CA ILE A 142 -15.82 -33.87 29.33
C ILE A 142 -17.07 -34.65 29.75
N ARG A 143 -18.05 -34.82 28.84
CA ARG A 143 -19.27 -35.58 29.11
C ARG A 143 -18.95 -37.04 29.40
N ASP A 144 -18.11 -37.67 28.58
CA ASP A 144 -17.75 -39.07 28.75
C ASP A 144 -16.93 -39.29 30.03
N GLU A 145 -16.03 -38.36 30.35
CA GLU A 145 -15.29 -38.33 31.62
C GLU A 145 -16.25 -38.19 32.82
N SER A 146 -17.22 -37.29 32.75
CA SER A 146 -18.25 -37.10 33.78
C SER A 146 -19.10 -38.36 33.99
N ILE A 147 -19.55 -39.02 32.91
CA ILE A 147 -20.28 -40.29 32.99
C ILE A 147 -19.42 -41.36 33.67
N ASN A 148 -18.14 -41.44 33.32
CA ASN A 148 -17.22 -42.40 33.93
C ASN A 148 -16.98 -42.12 35.42
N GLN A 149 -16.86 -40.84 35.81
CA GLN A 149 -16.78 -40.45 37.22
C GLN A 149 -18.06 -40.81 37.97
N HIS A 150 -19.23 -40.55 37.40
CA HIS A 150 -20.50 -40.90 38.02
C HIS A 150 -20.62 -42.41 38.26
N LYS A 151 -20.27 -43.24 37.27
CA LYS A 151 -20.21 -44.71 37.41
C LYS A 151 -19.24 -45.15 38.49
N ARG A 152 -18.10 -44.48 38.65
CA ARG A 152 -17.14 -44.79 39.73
C ARG A 152 -17.68 -44.42 41.10
N LEU A 153 -18.42 -43.31 41.20
CA LEU A 153 -19.08 -42.90 42.43
C LEU A 153 -20.19 -43.89 42.81
N GLU A 154 -21.08 -44.26 41.88
CA GLU A 154 -22.14 -45.26 42.13
C GLU A 154 -21.57 -46.60 42.59
N LYS A 155 -20.50 -47.08 41.95
CA LYS A 155 -19.82 -48.32 42.37
C LYS A 155 -19.24 -48.21 43.79
N THR A 156 -18.68 -47.06 44.13
CA THR A 156 -18.15 -46.81 45.48
C THR A 156 -19.27 -46.74 46.51
N ASP A 157 -20.40 -46.12 46.15
CA ASP A 157 -21.58 -46.01 47.01
C ASP A 157 -22.21 -47.38 47.30
N GLN A 158 -22.34 -48.23 46.26
CA GLN A 158 -22.77 -49.63 46.41
C GLN A 158 -21.85 -50.42 47.35
N LYS A 159 -20.53 -50.26 47.21
CA LYS A 159 -19.58 -50.90 48.14
C LYS A 159 -19.74 -50.40 49.57
N MET A 160 -19.94 -49.10 49.78
CA MET A 160 -20.21 -48.55 51.10
C MET A 160 -21.49 -49.13 51.72
N GLU A 161 -22.58 -49.27 50.94
CA GLU A 161 -23.79 -49.93 51.42
C GLU A 161 -23.56 -51.40 51.81
N GLU A 162 -22.79 -52.14 51.01
CA GLU A 162 -22.43 -53.53 51.31
C GLU A 162 -21.62 -53.62 52.60
N GLU A 163 -20.62 -52.76 52.80
CA GLU A 163 -19.83 -52.67 54.03
C GLU A 163 -20.70 -52.33 55.24
N ILE A 164 -21.65 -51.38 55.12
CA ILE A 164 -22.60 -51.05 56.19
C ILE A 164 -23.49 -52.25 56.54
N LYS A 165 -23.99 -53.00 55.55
CA LYS A 165 -24.78 -54.22 55.77
C LYS A 165 -23.95 -55.29 56.47
N ALA A 166 -22.69 -55.48 56.05
CA ALA A 166 -21.75 -56.40 56.67
C ALA A 166 -21.49 -56.04 58.13
N LEU A 167 -21.18 -54.77 58.43
CA LEU A 167 -20.97 -54.27 59.79
C LEU A 167 -22.22 -54.45 60.67
N ARG A 168 -23.42 -54.16 60.15
CA ARG A 168 -24.69 -54.42 60.86
C ARG A 168 -24.91 -55.91 61.11
N GLY A 169 -24.51 -56.78 60.18
CA GLY A 169 -24.53 -58.24 60.34
C GLY A 169 -23.62 -58.70 61.47
N GLN A 170 -22.36 -58.27 61.45
CA GLN A 170 -21.39 -58.57 62.49
C GLN A 170 -21.88 -58.10 63.87
N MET A 171 -22.43 -56.89 63.97
CA MET A 171 -22.98 -56.36 65.23
C MET A 171 -24.15 -57.19 65.76
N ARG A 172 -25.05 -57.68 64.90
CA ARG A 172 -26.13 -58.61 65.29
C ARG A 172 -25.56 -59.94 65.79
N GLY A 173 -24.54 -60.47 65.13
CA GLY A 173 -23.82 -61.67 65.57
C GLY A 173 -23.24 -61.50 66.98
N ILE A 174 -22.53 -60.39 67.23
CA ILE A 174 -21.97 -60.07 68.55
C ILE A 174 -23.07 -59.99 69.63
N LYS A 175 -24.20 -59.34 69.34
CA LYS A 175 -25.34 -59.28 70.28
C LYS A 175 -25.88 -60.67 70.64
N LEU A 176 -26.04 -61.56 69.65
CA LEU A 176 -26.50 -62.93 69.89
C LEU A 176 -25.48 -63.74 70.68
N GLN A 177 -24.18 -63.55 70.39
CA GLN A 177 -23.11 -64.22 71.11
C GLN A 177 -23.10 -63.80 72.59
N ILE A 178 -23.26 -62.50 72.90
CA ILE A 178 -23.40 -62.01 74.27
C ILE A 178 -24.61 -62.65 74.96
N LEU A 179 -25.75 -62.75 74.27
CA LEU A 179 -26.96 -63.38 74.82
C LEU A 179 -26.74 -64.88 75.12
N GLN A 180 -26.08 -65.59 74.20
CA GLN A 180 -25.70 -66.99 74.41
C GLN A 180 -24.74 -67.16 75.60
N TYR A 181 -23.73 -66.29 75.72
CA TYR A 181 -22.83 -66.28 76.88
C TYR A 181 -23.60 -66.07 78.18
N LEU A 182 -24.53 -65.13 78.22
CA LEU A 182 -25.37 -64.86 79.39
C LEU A 182 -26.26 -66.06 79.74
N MET A 183 -26.84 -66.73 78.74
CA MET A 183 -27.60 -67.96 78.96
C MET A 183 -26.72 -69.09 79.51
N GLY A 184 -25.51 -69.22 78.97
CA GLY A 184 -24.51 -70.20 79.42
C GLY A 184 -24.06 -69.96 80.86
N THR A 185 -23.81 -68.71 81.26
CA THR A 185 -23.42 -68.38 82.64
C THR A 185 -24.55 -68.59 83.64
N ILE A 186 -25.80 -68.27 83.29
CA ILE A 186 -26.98 -68.56 84.12
C ILE A 186 -27.15 -70.07 84.29
N THR A 187 -27.04 -70.84 83.20
CA THR A 187 -27.19 -72.30 83.22
C THR A 187 -26.08 -72.96 84.03
N GLY A 188 -24.82 -72.53 83.83
CA GLY A 188 -23.66 -73.01 84.60
C GLY A 188 -23.77 -72.67 86.08
N GLY A 189 -24.10 -71.42 86.41
CA GLY A 189 -24.32 -70.98 87.80
C GLY A 189 -25.46 -71.76 88.47
N GLY A 190 -26.59 -71.93 87.79
CA GLY A 190 -27.71 -72.74 88.28
C GLY A 190 -27.34 -74.20 88.51
N THR A 191 -26.53 -74.79 87.61
CA THR A 191 -26.04 -76.17 87.74
C THR A 191 -25.12 -76.34 88.95
N LEU A 192 -24.23 -75.37 89.20
CA LEU A 192 -23.36 -75.37 90.38
C LEU A 192 -24.15 -75.26 91.68
N VAL A 193 -25.18 -74.39 91.72
CA VAL A 193 -26.07 -74.27 92.90
C VAL A 193 -26.82 -75.57 93.15
N LEU A 194 -27.39 -76.18 92.10
CA LEU A 194 -28.07 -77.47 92.22
C LEU A 194 -27.11 -78.59 92.66
N GLY A 195 -25.89 -78.63 92.11
CA GLY A 195 -24.85 -79.57 92.53
C GLY A 195 -24.43 -79.38 93.99
N TYR A 196 -24.32 -78.14 94.46
CA TYR A 196 -24.05 -77.84 95.87
C TYR A 196 -25.19 -78.31 96.79
N ILE A 197 -26.45 -78.03 96.42
CA ILE A 197 -27.62 -78.49 97.18
C ILE A 197 -27.65 -80.02 97.26
N HIS A 198 -27.34 -80.71 96.16
CA HIS A 198 -27.29 -82.18 96.13
C HIS A 198 -26.14 -82.76 96.96
N PHE A 199 -24.98 -82.09 97.00
CA PHE A 199 -23.86 -82.51 97.85
C PHE A 199 -24.08 -82.22 99.34
N ALA A 200 -24.92 -81.21 99.65
CA ALA A 200 -25.21 -80.77 101.02
C ALA A 200 -26.48 -81.40 101.64
N SER A 201 -27.31 -82.12 100.88
CA SER A 201 -28.42 -82.97 101.37
C SER A 201 -27.97 -84.42 101.53
#